data_AF-A0A4V6Y924-F1
#
_entry.id   AF-A0A4V6Y924-F1
#
_cell.length_a   1.000
_cell.length_b   1.000
_cell.length_c   1.000
_cell.angle_alpha   90.00
_cell.angle_beta   90.00
_cell.angle_gamma   90.00
#
_symmetry.space_group_name_H-M   'P 1'
#
loop_
_entity.id
_entity.type
_entity.pdbx_description
1 polymer ?
#
loop_
_entity_poly.entity_id
_entity_poly.type
_entity_poly.pdbx_seq_one_letter_code
_entity_poly.pdbx_strand_id
1 'polypeptide(L)'
;MPGTFHCNCPSGTSGDPLTKGGCTASFPGDCIHYLILAKLSKFSKSKILMFALKKHSSFLAIGIGVGGSISLLLLAIATPFILRKIKVQKARNMKQRFFKQNHGVLLQQLMSQKADIGGRMIVSLAELEKATNNFDASHKVGGGGHGVVYKGLLDLQVVAIKKSKIIVQREIDEFINEVAILSQINHRNVVKLLGCCVETEVPLLVYEFISNGTLAHHLHVEGPKSLSWDDRLRIALEISKALAYLHPAASTPILHRDIKSSNILLDDNLTESLELQSISRLIKLE
;
A
#
# COMPACT_ATOMS: atom_id res chain seq x y z
N MET A 1 -4.34 -5.47 137.47
CA MET A 1 -5.07 -5.77 136.22
C MET A 1 -4.08 -5.76 135.07
N PRO A 2 -3.87 -6.87 134.34
CA PRO A 2 -3.24 -6.84 133.03
C PRO A 2 -4.31 -7.01 131.94
N GLY A 3 -4.37 -6.08 131.00
CA GLY A 3 -5.13 -6.20 129.76
C GLY A 3 -4.18 -6.32 128.58
N THR A 4 -4.42 -7.27 127.68
CA THR A 4 -3.69 -7.42 126.41
C THR A 4 -4.30 -6.52 125.35
N PHE A 5 -3.50 -5.67 124.73
CA PHE A 5 -3.93 -4.85 123.59
C PHE A 5 -3.69 -5.62 122.27
N HIS A 6 -4.68 -5.65 121.39
CA HIS A 6 -4.55 -6.15 120.01
C HIS A 6 -4.47 -4.97 119.05
N CYS A 7 -3.46 -4.95 118.16
CA CYS A 7 -3.30 -3.95 117.11
C CYS A 7 -3.59 -4.59 115.74
N ASN A 8 -4.35 -3.88 114.88
CA ASN A 8 -4.64 -4.29 113.50
C ASN A 8 -4.16 -3.20 112.52
N CYS A 9 -3.76 -3.60 111.31
CA CYS A 9 -3.45 -2.66 110.23
C CYS A 9 -4.71 -1.91 109.74
N PRO A 10 -4.59 -0.64 109.29
CA PRO A 10 -5.72 0.13 108.76
C PRO A 10 -6.25 -0.43 107.44
N SER A 11 -7.56 -0.23 107.19
CA SER A 11 -8.28 -0.74 106.03
C SER A 11 -7.55 -0.45 104.70
N GLY A 12 -7.30 -1.51 103.91
CA GLY A 12 -6.60 -1.41 102.62
C GLY A 12 -5.10 -1.69 102.68
N THR A 13 -4.56 -2.00 103.87
CA THR A 13 -3.16 -2.42 104.04
C THR A 13 -3.09 -3.83 104.65
N SER A 14 -2.03 -4.57 104.36
CA SER A 14 -1.78 -5.92 104.88
C SER A 14 -0.34 -6.04 105.40
N GLY A 15 -0.14 -6.75 106.51
CA GLY A 15 1.18 -7.01 107.10
C GLY A 15 1.17 -7.07 108.63
N ASP A 16 2.35 -6.99 109.26
CA ASP A 16 2.51 -7.10 110.72
C ASP A 16 2.45 -5.71 111.40
N PRO A 17 1.42 -5.41 112.20
CA PRO A 17 1.25 -4.11 112.85
C PRO A 17 2.22 -3.86 114.01
N LEU A 18 2.96 -4.87 114.48
CA LEU A 18 3.91 -4.76 115.60
C LEU A 18 5.32 -4.31 115.15
N THR A 19 5.59 -4.29 113.85
CA THR A 19 6.87 -3.86 113.28
C THR A 19 6.77 -2.50 112.59
N LYS A 20 7.80 -1.67 112.76
CA LYS A 20 7.83 -0.30 112.20
C LYS A 20 7.88 -0.37 110.68
N GLY A 21 6.75 -0.09 110.02
CA GLY A 21 6.60 -0.18 108.56
C GLY A 21 6.02 -1.51 108.05
N GLY A 22 5.49 -2.37 108.93
CA GLY A 22 5.01 -3.70 108.54
C GLY A 22 3.71 -3.72 107.74
N CYS A 23 2.84 -2.70 107.82
CA CYS A 23 1.63 -2.62 107.01
C CYS A 23 1.93 -2.01 105.62
N THR A 24 1.73 -2.77 104.54
CA THR A 24 1.97 -2.32 103.16
C THR A 24 0.68 -2.27 102.33
N ALA A 25 0.60 -1.33 101.39
CA ALA A 25 -0.55 -1.16 100.50
C ALA A 25 -0.47 -2.17 99.35
N SER A 26 -1.50 -3.02 99.22
CA SER A 26 -1.63 -3.91 98.06
C SER A 26 -2.28 -3.14 96.92
N PHE A 27 -1.50 -2.76 95.90
CA PHE A 27 -2.04 -2.22 94.65
C PHE A 27 -2.34 -3.37 93.67
N PRO A 28 -3.60 -3.56 93.23
CA PRO A 28 -3.90 -4.54 92.19
C PRO A 28 -3.44 -4.00 90.81
N GLY A 29 -2.68 -4.81 90.09
CA GLY A 29 -2.06 -4.51 88.78
C GLY A 29 -3.01 -4.42 87.58
N ASP A 30 -4.21 -3.83 87.74
CA ASP A 30 -5.28 -3.89 86.73
C ASP A 30 -5.59 -2.57 86.01
N CYS A 31 -4.82 -1.51 86.21
CA CYS A 31 -5.07 -0.23 85.53
C CYS A 31 -4.59 -0.21 84.06
N ILE A 32 -3.48 -0.89 83.75
CA ILE A 32 -2.89 -0.88 82.39
C ILE A 32 -3.74 -1.72 81.43
N HIS A 33 -4.30 -2.84 81.90
CA HIS A 33 -5.12 -3.71 81.06
C HIS A 33 -6.44 -3.02 80.64
N TYR A 34 -7.07 -2.29 81.58
CA TYR A 34 -8.31 -1.55 81.29
C TYR A 34 -8.10 -0.39 80.33
N LEU A 35 -6.96 0.31 80.42
CA LEU A 35 -6.60 1.40 79.50
C LEU A 35 -6.31 0.92 78.07
N ILE A 36 -5.69 -0.26 77.93
CA ILE A 36 -5.45 -0.89 76.62
C ILE A 36 -6.76 -1.39 76.01
N LEU A 37 -7.62 -2.05 76.81
CA LEU A 37 -8.93 -2.51 76.36
C LEU A 37 -9.88 -1.36 76.01
N ALA A 38 -9.85 -0.24 76.75
CA ALA A 38 -10.64 0.95 76.43
C ALA A 38 -10.14 1.70 75.18
N LYS A 39 -8.83 1.65 74.89
CA LYS A 39 -8.28 2.15 73.61
C LYS A 39 -8.66 1.27 72.43
N LEU A 40 -8.70 -0.04 72.61
CA LEU A 40 -9.11 -1.01 71.57
C LEU A 40 -10.62 -1.00 71.35
N SER A 41 -11.45 -0.80 72.39
CA SER A 41 -12.91 -0.74 72.26
C SER A 41 -13.43 0.52 71.56
N LYS A 42 -12.62 1.60 71.52
CA LYS A 42 -12.94 2.84 70.78
C LYS A 42 -12.79 2.70 69.27
N PHE A 43 -12.09 1.66 68.78
CA PHE A 43 -12.07 1.33 67.36
C PHE A 43 -13.24 0.40 67.04
N SER A 44 -14.39 1.00 66.74
CA SER A 44 -15.55 0.28 66.24
C SER A 44 -15.15 -0.60 65.05
N LYS A 45 -15.57 -1.88 65.05
CA LYS A 45 -15.42 -2.81 63.91
C LYS A 45 -15.88 -2.17 62.59
N SER A 46 -16.86 -1.27 62.64
CA SER A 46 -17.32 -0.48 61.49
C SER A 46 -16.25 0.46 60.93
N LYS A 47 -15.42 1.12 61.75
CA LYS A 47 -14.35 2.02 61.26
C LYS A 47 -13.23 1.25 60.54
N ILE A 48 -12.86 0.08 61.04
CA ILE A 48 -11.85 -0.79 60.40
C ILE A 48 -12.38 -1.33 59.08
N LEU A 49 -13.64 -1.80 59.08
CA LEU A 49 -14.32 -2.29 57.89
C LEU A 49 -14.43 -1.19 56.82
N MET A 50 -14.80 0.03 57.21
CA MET A 50 -14.88 1.18 56.31
C MET A 50 -13.51 1.55 55.71
N PHE A 51 -12.43 1.45 56.48
CA PHE A 51 -11.07 1.71 55.97
C PHE A 51 -10.61 0.64 54.99
N ALA A 52 -10.90 -0.63 55.28
CA ALA A 52 -10.60 -1.75 54.38
C ALA A 52 -11.41 -1.67 53.07
N LEU A 53 -12.71 -1.35 53.15
CA LEU A 53 -13.59 -1.16 52.00
C LEU A 53 -13.15 0.04 51.13
N LYS A 54 -12.78 1.17 51.76
CA LYS A 54 -12.28 2.36 51.06
C LYS A 54 -10.93 2.09 50.37
N LYS A 55 -10.04 1.32 51.00
CA LYS A 55 -8.75 0.91 50.43
C LYS A 55 -8.95 -0.04 49.24
N HIS A 56 -9.81 -1.05 49.36
CA HIS A 56 -10.14 -1.97 48.25
C HIS A 56 -10.77 -1.24 47.06
N SER A 57 -11.69 -0.31 47.31
CA SER A 57 -12.31 0.53 46.27
C SER A 57 -11.28 1.41 45.54
N SER A 58 -10.29 1.97 46.25
CA SER A 58 -9.24 2.79 45.63
C SER A 58 -8.29 1.99 44.75
N PHE A 59 -7.90 0.76 45.14
CA PHE A 59 -7.09 -0.11 44.29
C PHE A 59 -7.87 -0.57 43.05
N LEU A 60 -9.17 -0.85 43.21
CA LEU A 60 -10.05 -1.18 42.07
C LEU A 60 -10.13 -0.02 41.08
N ALA A 61 -10.29 1.21 41.57
CA ALA A 61 -10.35 2.41 40.74
C ALA A 61 -9.04 2.69 39.97
N ILE A 62 -7.88 2.51 40.62
CA ILE A 62 -6.57 2.67 39.97
C ILE A 62 -6.35 1.58 38.91
N GLY A 63 -6.73 0.32 39.21
CA GLY A 63 -6.64 -0.78 38.25
C GLY A 63 -7.49 -0.56 37.00
N ILE A 64 -8.71 -0.05 37.15
CA ILE A 64 -9.61 0.30 36.03
C ILE A 64 -9.05 1.48 35.22
N GLY A 65 -8.50 2.50 35.88
CA GLY A 65 -7.91 3.67 35.21
C GLY A 65 -6.66 3.33 34.38
N VAL A 66 -5.74 2.55 34.94
CA VAL A 66 -4.50 2.14 34.25
C VAL A 66 -4.77 1.09 33.18
N GLY A 67 -5.62 0.10 33.46
CA GLY A 67 -5.99 -0.93 32.48
C GLY A 67 -6.81 -0.35 31.31
N GLY A 68 -7.73 0.57 31.59
CA GLY A 68 -8.54 1.24 30.57
C GLY A 68 -7.70 2.13 29.66
N SER A 69 -6.74 2.87 30.20
CA SER A 69 -5.85 3.74 29.42
C SER A 69 -4.88 2.96 28.52
N ILE A 70 -4.28 1.87 29.03
CA ILE A 70 -3.44 0.98 28.19
C ILE A 70 -4.27 0.34 27.08
N SER A 71 -5.49 -0.13 27.38
CA SER A 71 -6.38 -0.74 26.38
C SER A 71 -6.80 0.26 25.30
N LEU A 72 -7.11 1.50 25.68
CA LEU A 72 -7.39 2.59 24.75
C LEU A 72 -6.18 2.91 23.87
N LEU A 73 -4.98 2.95 24.44
CA LEU A 73 -3.75 3.20 23.69
C LEU A 73 -3.46 2.08 22.68
N LEU A 74 -3.63 0.82 23.09
CA LEU A 74 -3.46 -0.35 22.22
C LEU A 74 -4.49 -0.34 21.09
N LEU A 75 -5.76 -0.04 21.37
CA LEU A 75 -6.80 0.10 20.35
C LEU A 75 -6.50 1.24 19.37
N ALA A 76 -6.01 2.38 19.87
CA ALA A 76 -5.65 3.54 19.06
C ALA A 76 -4.50 3.23 18.07
N ILE A 77 -3.57 2.34 18.43
CA ILE A 77 -2.47 1.91 17.56
C ILE A 77 -2.89 0.73 16.65
N ALA A 78 -3.61 -0.25 17.19
CA ALA A 78 -4.04 -1.44 16.46
C ALA A 78 -5.02 -1.11 15.33
N THR A 79 -5.96 -0.20 15.58
CA THR A 79 -7.00 0.18 14.61
C THR A 79 -6.42 0.70 13.28
N PRO A 80 -5.56 1.74 13.24
CA PRO A 80 -4.97 2.22 11.99
C PRO A 80 -4.06 1.16 11.34
N PHE A 81 -3.37 0.33 12.11
CA PHE A 81 -2.56 -0.77 11.56
C PHE A 81 -3.43 -1.82 10.84
N ILE A 82 -4.53 -2.25 11.48
CA ILE A 82 -5.49 -3.19 10.91
C ILE A 82 -6.16 -2.59 9.66
N LEU A 83 -6.60 -1.32 9.73
CA LEU A 83 -7.19 -0.63 8.57
C LEU A 83 -6.19 -0.52 7.41
N ARG A 84 -4.93 -0.20 7.68
CA ARG A 84 -3.85 -0.21 6.67
C ARG A 84 -3.66 -1.60 6.07
N LYS A 85 -3.59 -2.65 6.90
CA LYS A 85 -3.47 -4.04 6.44
C LYS A 85 -4.65 -4.45 5.56
N ILE A 86 -5.89 -4.13 5.96
CA ILE A 86 -7.09 -4.40 5.17
C ILE A 86 -7.05 -3.64 3.83
N LYS A 87 -6.69 -2.35 3.83
CA LYS A 87 -6.56 -1.56 2.59
C LYS A 87 -5.53 -2.15 1.64
N VAL A 88 -4.34 -2.47 2.14
CA VAL A 88 -3.26 -3.09 1.35
C VAL A 88 -3.68 -4.46 0.82
N GLN A 89 -4.32 -5.29 1.65
CA GLN A 89 -4.79 -6.60 1.23
C GLN A 89 -5.87 -6.50 0.15
N LYS A 90 -6.84 -5.59 0.30
CA LYS A 90 -7.84 -5.32 -0.73
C LYS A 90 -7.18 -4.90 -2.05
N ALA A 91 -6.22 -3.98 -2.01
CA ALA A 91 -5.50 -3.54 -3.21
C ALA A 91 -4.75 -4.70 -3.89
N ARG A 92 -4.05 -5.55 -3.10
CA ARG A 92 -3.38 -6.76 -3.62
C ARG A 92 -4.36 -7.74 -4.25
N ASN A 93 -5.48 -8.00 -3.59
CA ASN A 93 -6.51 -8.89 -4.10
C ASN A 93 -7.12 -8.37 -5.41
N MET A 94 -7.34 -7.05 -5.53
CA MET A 94 -7.81 -6.43 -6.77
C MET A 94 -6.78 -6.58 -7.90
N LYS A 95 -5.50 -6.29 -7.65
CA LYS A 95 -4.43 -6.51 -8.63
C LYS A 95 -4.39 -7.96 -9.13
N GLN A 96 -4.50 -8.93 -8.22
CA GLN A 96 -4.54 -10.35 -8.58
C GLN A 96 -5.80 -10.71 -9.38
N ARG A 97 -6.93 -10.09 -9.07
CA ARG A 97 -8.17 -10.28 -9.84
C ARG A 97 -8.01 -9.78 -11.27
N PHE A 98 -7.51 -8.55 -11.44
CA PHE A 98 -7.24 -7.98 -12.76
C PHE A 98 -6.20 -8.80 -13.52
N PHE A 99 -5.13 -9.24 -12.86
CA PHE A 99 -4.13 -10.12 -13.46
C PHE A 99 -4.76 -11.40 -14.05
N LYS A 100 -5.74 -12.00 -13.36
CA LYS A 100 -6.47 -13.17 -13.87
C LYS A 100 -7.44 -12.81 -14.99
N GLN A 101 -8.21 -11.71 -14.85
CA GLN A 101 -9.18 -11.26 -15.85
C GLN A 101 -8.51 -10.87 -17.18
N ASN A 102 -7.35 -10.24 -17.11
CA ASN A 102 -6.58 -9.78 -18.25
C ASN A 102 -5.62 -10.85 -18.80
N HIS A 103 -5.93 -12.13 -18.57
CA HIS A 103 -5.17 -13.26 -19.10
C HIS A 103 -3.66 -13.23 -18.73
N GLY A 104 -3.29 -12.61 -17.60
CA GLY A 104 -1.89 -12.48 -17.18
C GLY A 104 -1.19 -13.83 -16.96
N VAL A 105 -1.92 -14.87 -16.53
CA VAL A 105 -1.39 -16.23 -16.40
C VAL A 105 -1.02 -16.82 -17.76
N LEU A 106 -1.90 -16.67 -18.76
CA LEU A 106 -1.62 -17.11 -20.13
C LEU A 106 -0.43 -16.36 -20.71
N LEU A 107 -0.37 -15.03 -20.48
CA LEU A 107 0.74 -14.22 -20.94
C LEU A 107 2.08 -14.69 -20.36
N GLN A 108 2.14 -14.98 -19.06
CA GLN A 108 3.33 -15.54 -18.41
C GLN A 108 3.76 -16.88 -19.03
N GLN A 109 2.80 -17.75 -19.37
CA GLN A 109 3.10 -19.03 -20.00
C GLN A 109 3.67 -18.86 -21.41
N LEU A 110 3.04 -18.00 -22.24
CA LEU A 110 3.53 -17.68 -23.58
C LEU A 110 4.93 -17.06 -23.55
N MET A 111 5.20 -16.23 -22.55
CA MET A 111 6.50 -15.60 -22.34
C MET A 111 7.59 -16.58 -21.91
N SER A 112 7.27 -17.50 -21.00
CA SER A 112 8.24 -18.49 -20.51
C SER A 112 8.76 -19.38 -21.64
N GLN A 113 8.00 -19.56 -22.71
CA GLN A 113 8.42 -20.31 -23.90
C GLN A 113 9.26 -19.48 -24.88
N LYS A 114 9.17 -18.14 -24.85
CA LYS A 114 9.84 -17.20 -25.77
C LYS A 114 11.07 -16.52 -25.16
N ALA A 115 11.60 -17.04 -24.05
CA ALA A 115 12.60 -16.38 -23.18
C ALA A 115 13.98 -16.06 -23.80
N ASP A 116 14.16 -16.23 -25.11
CA ASP A 116 15.38 -15.85 -25.83
C ASP A 116 15.39 -14.38 -26.30
N ILE A 117 14.27 -13.66 -26.13
CA ILE A 117 14.18 -12.21 -26.43
C ILE A 117 14.16 -11.45 -25.10
N GLY A 118 15.32 -10.89 -24.73
CA GLY A 118 15.65 -10.30 -23.42
C GLY A 118 14.88 -9.06 -22.96
N GLY A 119 13.54 -9.05 -23.02
CA GLY A 119 12.69 -8.02 -22.45
C GLY A 119 11.53 -8.62 -21.65
N ARG A 120 11.31 -8.11 -20.42
CA ARG A 120 10.13 -8.42 -19.62
C ARG A 120 8.88 -7.85 -20.31
N MET A 121 7.94 -8.69 -20.82
CA MET A 121 6.68 -8.16 -21.39
C MET A 121 5.71 -7.72 -20.29
N ILE A 122 5.85 -8.23 -19.06
CA ILE A 122 4.98 -7.81 -17.95
C ILE A 122 5.69 -6.76 -17.13
N VAL A 123 5.13 -5.55 -17.13
CA VAL A 123 5.59 -4.40 -16.36
C VAL A 123 4.58 -4.12 -15.25
N SER A 124 5.05 -3.84 -14.03
CA SER A 124 4.16 -3.57 -12.91
C SER A 124 3.53 -2.18 -13.01
N LEU A 125 2.35 -1.99 -12.41
CA LEU A 125 1.70 -0.67 -12.42
C LEU A 125 2.55 0.39 -11.72
N ALA A 126 3.24 0.01 -10.64
CA ALA A 126 4.08 0.92 -9.87
C ALA A 126 5.26 1.47 -10.71
N GLU A 127 5.79 0.67 -11.63
CA GLU A 127 6.85 1.11 -12.54
C GLU A 127 6.31 2.07 -13.59
N LEU A 128 5.12 1.82 -14.14
CA LEU A 128 4.48 2.73 -15.09
C LEU A 128 4.07 4.05 -14.43
N GLU A 129 3.57 3.99 -13.20
CA GLU A 129 3.29 5.18 -12.38
C GLU A 129 4.57 5.98 -12.14
N LYS A 130 5.67 5.33 -11.74
CA LYS A 130 6.96 6.01 -11.58
C LYS A 130 7.46 6.62 -12.89
N ALA A 131 7.36 5.87 -14.00
CA ALA A 131 7.84 6.29 -15.31
C ALA A 131 7.09 7.50 -15.88
N THR A 132 5.84 7.70 -15.47
CA THR A 132 4.93 8.75 -15.99
C THR A 132 4.59 9.83 -14.97
N ASN A 133 5.24 9.83 -13.81
CA ASN A 133 4.89 10.68 -12.67
C ASN A 133 3.40 10.57 -12.29
N ASN A 134 2.91 9.35 -12.08
CA ASN A 134 1.51 9.01 -11.82
C ASN A 134 0.55 9.41 -12.95
N PHE A 135 0.95 9.17 -14.21
CA PHE A 135 0.19 9.55 -15.41
C PHE A 135 -0.14 11.05 -15.43
N ASP A 136 0.84 11.89 -15.10
CA ASP A 136 0.67 13.34 -15.07
C ASP A 136 0.29 13.88 -16.46
N ALA A 137 -0.59 14.88 -16.49
CA ALA A 137 -1.09 15.47 -17.73
C ALA A 137 0.03 16.09 -18.59
N SER A 138 1.12 16.57 -17.99
CA SER A 138 2.30 17.09 -18.70
C SER A 138 3.02 16.03 -19.56
N HIS A 139 2.86 14.75 -19.22
CA HIS A 139 3.46 13.64 -19.96
C HIS A 139 2.56 13.12 -21.08
N LYS A 140 1.37 13.68 -21.26
CA LYS A 140 0.44 13.27 -22.33
C LYS A 140 0.98 13.69 -23.69
N VAL A 141 1.20 12.72 -24.57
CA VAL A 141 1.68 12.93 -25.96
C VAL A 141 0.56 12.85 -26.99
N GLY A 142 -0.54 12.18 -26.65
CA GLY A 142 -1.69 12.09 -27.54
C GLY A 142 -2.90 11.48 -26.85
N GLY A 143 -4.04 11.52 -27.53
CA GLY A 143 -5.23 10.81 -27.08
C GLY A 143 -6.38 10.93 -28.06
N GLY A 144 -7.15 9.85 -28.18
CA GLY A 144 -8.29 9.74 -29.08
C GLY A 144 -9.43 8.95 -28.45
N GLY A 145 -10.26 8.32 -29.28
CA GLY A 145 -11.35 7.44 -28.85
C GLY A 145 -10.87 6.21 -28.08
N HIS A 146 -9.70 5.67 -28.44
CA HIS A 146 -9.15 4.43 -27.89
C HIS A 146 -8.25 4.62 -26.66
N GLY A 147 -8.17 5.84 -26.10
CA GLY A 147 -7.34 6.08 -24.91
C GLY A 147 -6.49 7.34 -24.93
N VAL A 148 -5.57 7.41 -23.98
CA VAL A 148 -4.55 8.43 -23.80
C VAL A 148 -3.18 7.77 -23.87
N VAL A 149 -2.24 8.40 -24.56
CA VAL A 149 -0.84 7.96 -24.61
C VAL A 149 0.01 8.91 -23.78
N TYR A 150 0.78 8.34 -22.86
CA TYR A 150 1.72 9.05 -21.99
C TYR A 150 3.15 8.72 -22.39
N LYS A 151 4.02 9.73 -22.39
CA LYS A 151 5.47 9.56 -22.49
C LYS A 151 6.00 9.20 -21.11
N GLY A 152 6.87 8.19 -21.03
CA GLY A 152 7.49 7.80 -19.77
C GLY A 152 8.95 7.42 -19.94
N LEU A 153 9.66 7.31 -18.82
CA LEU A 153 11.03 6.79 -18.76
C LEU A 153 11.03 5.47 -17.96
N LEU A 154 11.18 4.35 -18.67
CA LEU A 154 11.18 3.01 -18.09
C LEU A 154 12.54 2.36 -18.35
N ASP A 155 13.23 1.92 -17.30
CA ASP A 155 14.54 1.24 -17.41
C ASP A 155 15.57 2.02 -18.27
N LEU A 156 15.59 3.36 -18.13
CA LEU A 156 16.40 4.32 -18.92
C LEU A 156 16.01 4.46 -20.40
N GLN A 157 14.95 3.79 -20.84
CA GLN A 157 14.39 3.91 -22.18
C GLN A 157 13.14 4.82 -22.18
N VAL A 158 13.06 5.72 -23.16
CA VAL A 158 11.85 6.54 -23.37
C VAL A 158 10.78 5.65 -24.03
N VAL A 159 9.60 5.61 -23.42
CA VAL A 159 8.50 4.73 -23.83
C VAL A 159 7.19 5.50 -24.02
N ALA A 160 6.30 4.94 -24.83
CA ALA A 160 4.92 5.39 -24.98
C ALA A 160 3.97 4.40 -24.29
N ILE A 161 3.19 4.89 -23.32
CA ILE A 161 2.27 4.07 -22.52
C ILE A 161 0.83 4.42 -22.90
N LYS A 162 0.14 3.49 -23.54
CA LYS A 162 -1.26 3.61 -23.94
C LYS A 162 -2.16 3.15 -22.81
N LYS A 163 -3.05 4.05 -22.38
CA LYS A 163 -4.06 3.85 -21.33
C LYS A 163 -5.45 4.09 -21.90
N SER A 164 -6.27 3.04 -21.96
CA SER A 164 -7.66 3.15 -22.41
C SER A 164 -8.48 4.05 -21.48
N LYS A 165 -9.41 4.82 -22.06
CA LYS A 165 -10.30 5.74 -21.31
C LYS A 165 -11.56 5.05 -20.83
N ILE A 166 -12.01 4.04 -21.55
CA ILE A 166 -13.30 3.39 -21.35
C ILE A 166 -13.03 1.96 -20.88
N ILE A 167 -13.77 1.54 -19.85
CA ILE A 167 -13.75 0.18 -19.34
C ILE A 167 -14.83 -0.60 -20.09
N VAL A 168 -14.46 -1.24 -21.20
CA VAL A 168 -15.34 -2.11 -21.98
C VAL A 168 -14.59 -3.40 -22.28
N GLN A 169 -15.28 -4.55 -22.21
CA GLN A 169 -14.70 -5.87 -22.46
C GLN A 169 -13.95 -5.94 -23.81
N ARG A 170 -14.47 -5.26 -24.84
CA ARG A 170 -13.81 -5.10 -26.15
C ARG A 170 -12.36 -4.63 -26.04
N GLU A 171 -12.03 -3.67 -25.16
CA GLU A 171 -10.67 -3.16 -25.01
C GLU A 171 -9.72 -4.21 -24.42
N ILE A 172 -10.24 -5.12 -23.59
CA ILE A 172 -9.47 -6.24 -23.05
C ILE A 172 -9.21 -7.29 -24.14
N ASP A 173 -10.20 -7.54 -25.01
CA ASP A 173 -10.07 -8.49 -26.11
C ASP A 173 -9.11 -7.95 -27.19
N GLU A 174 -9.23 -6.66 -27.53
CA GLU A 174 -8.30 -5.94 -28.43
C GLU A 174 -6.87 -5.98 -27.89
N PHE A 175 -6.68 -5.83 -26.58
CA PHE A 175 -5.38 -5.97 -25.93
C PHE A 175 -4.74 -7.34 -26.19
N ILE A 176 -5.50 -8.43 -26.05
CA ILE A 176 -4.96 -9.79 -26.23
C ILE A 176 -4.48 -9.98 -27.67
N ASN A 177 -5.29 -9.55 -28.65
CA ASN A 177 -4.92 -9.60 -30.06
C ASN A 177 -3.66 -8.76 -30.32
N GLU A 178 -3.62 -7.53 -29.79
CA GLU A 178 -2.51 -6.61 -29.98
C GLU A 178 -1.21 -7.20 -29.41
N VAL A 179 -1.22 -7.77 -28.20
CA VAL A 179 -0.02 -8.43 -27.63
C VAL A 179 0.33 -9.72 -28.37
N ALA A 180 -0.64 -10.56 -28.71
CA ALA A 180 -0.40 -11.81 -29.42
C ALA A 180 0.28 -11.57 -30.76
N ILE A 181 -0.15 -10.56 -31.50
CA ILE A 181 0.38 -10.20 -32.81
C ILE A 181 1.71 -9.44 -32.67
N LEU A 182 1.75 -8.33 -31.92
CA LEU A 182 2.94 -7.46 -31.83
C LEU A 182 4.11 -8.13 -31.11
N SER A 183 3.87 -9.08 -30.21
CA SER A 183 4.96 -9.85 -29.59
C SER A 183 5.73 -10.77 -30.57
N GLN A 184 5.18 -10.98 -31.77
CA GLN A 184 5.79 -11.81 -32.81
C GLN A 184 6.42 -10.97 -33.93
N ILE A 185 6.13 -9.67 -33.96
CA ILE A 185 6.63 -8.76 -35.00
C ILE A 185 7.95 -8.14 -34.56
N ASN A 186 8.96 -8.29 -35.40
CA ASN A 186 10.23 -7.58 -35.25
C ASN A 186 10.63 -6.99 -36.60
N HIS A 187 10.11 -5.81 -36.90
CA HIS A 187 10.37 -5.12 -38.17
C HIS A 187 10.66 -3.64 -37.94
N ARG A 188 11.67 -3.10 -38.63
CA ARG A 188 12.13 -1.72 -38.46
C ARG A 188 11.07 -0.64 -38.76
N ASN A 189 10.05 -0.95 -39.56
CA ASN A 189 8.95 -0.04 -39.92
C ASN A 189 7.62 -0.38 -39.20
N VAL A 190 7.67 -1.18 -38.14
CA VAL A 190 6.52 -1.43 -37.25
C VAL A 190 6.93 -1.03 -35.85
N VAL A 191 6.06 -0.33 -35.12
CA VAL A 191 6.35 0.09 -33.75
C VAL A 191 6.44 -1.13 -32.85
N LYS A 192 7.54 -1.23 -32.11
CA LYS A 192 7.81 -2.34 -31.21
C LYS A 192 7.00 -2.23 -29.93
N LEU A 193 6.24 -3.30 -29.63
CA LEU A 193 5.70 -3.52 -28.30
C LEU A 193 6.84 -3.95 -27.36
N LEU A 194 7.05 -3.19 -26.29
CA LEU A 194 8.07 -3.46 -25.27
C LEU A 194 7.49 -4.25 -24.09
N GLY A 195 6.20 -4.04 -23.80
CA GLY A 195 5.55 -4.66 -22.66
C GLY A 195 4.08 -4.27 -22.50
N CYS A 196 3.50 -4.76 -21.42
CA CYS A 196 2.15 -4.47 -20.98
C CYS A 196 2.04 -4.54 -19.46
N CYS A 197 1.05 -3.87 -18.90
CA CYS A 197 0.64 -4.04 -17.51
C CYS A 197 -0.78 -4.60 -17.45
N VAL A 198 -0.92 -5.72 -16.73
CA VAL A 198 -2.21 -6.43 -16.55
C VAL A 198 -2.76 -6.29 -15.12
N GLU A 199 -2.13 -5.46 -14.28
CA GLU A 199 -2.55 -5.21 -12.88
C GLU A 199 -3.70 -4.19 -12.75
N THR A 200 -4.20 -3.67 -13.88
CA THR A 200 -5.25 -2.65 -13.98
C THR A 200 -6.54 -3.23 -14.54
N GLU A 201 -7.67 -2.54 -14.36
CA GLU A 201 -8.96 -3.01 -14.87
C GLU A 201 -8.99 -3.22 -16.38
N VAL A 202 -8.41 -2.27 -17.14
CA VAL A 202 -8.06 -2.46 -18.55
C VAL A 202 -6.53 -2.49 -18.65
N PRO A 203 -5.94 -3.45 -19.38
CA PRO A 203 -4.49 -3.52 -19.55
C PRO A 203 -3.89 -2.26 -20.15
N LEU A 204 -2.65 -1.96 -19.76
CA LEU A 204 -1.84 -0.91 -20.35
C LEU A 204 -0.83 -1.52 -21.34
N LEU A 205 -0.57 -0.83 -22.45
CA LEU A 205 0.42 -1.25 -23.43
C LEU A 205 1.60 -0.29 -23.42
N VAL A 206 2.81 -0.83 -23.52
CA VAL A 206 4.08 -0.11 -23.48
C VAL A 206 4.80 -0.32 -24.80
N TYR A 207 4.98 0.74 -25.56
CA TYR A 207 5.67 0.75 -26.84
C TYR A 207 6.96 1.52 -26.74
N GLU A 208 7.84 1.31 -27.71
CA GLU A 208 8.90 2.27 -27.96
C GLU A 208 8.30 3.65 -28.29
N PHE A 209 8.98 4.71 -27.85
CA PHE A 209 8.56 6.05 -28.17
C PHE A 209 9.15 6.48 -29.52
N ILE A 210 8.28 6.89 -30.45
CA ILE A 210 8.69 7.50 -31.72
C ILE A 210 8.45 9.01 -31.64
N SER A 211 9.52 9.77 -31.85
CA SER A 211 9.56 11.23 -31.82
C SER A 211 9.17 11.82 -33.18
N ASN A 212 8.52 12.98 -33.21
CA ASN A 212 7.87 13.65 -34.36
C ASN A 212 6.40 13.35 -34.64
N GLY A 213 5.76 12.51 -33.82
CA GLY A 213 4.31 12.37 -33.86
C GLY A 213 3.80 11.74 -35.16
N THR A 214 2.56 12.06 -35.55
CA THR A 214 1.86 11.33 -36.61
C THR A 214 2.04 11.95 -38.00
N LEU A 215 2.07 11.12 -39.05
CA LEU A 215 2.09 11.57 -40.44
C LEU A 215 0.91 12.52 -40.75
N ALA A 216 -0.26 12.30 -40.15
CA ALA A 216 -1.40 13.22 -40.27
C ALA A 216 -1.04 14.65 -39.87
N HIS A 217 -0.26 14.84 -38.79
CA HIS A 217 0.18 16.15 -38.36
C HIS A 217 1.11 16.82 -39.39
N HIS A 218 1.92 16.04 -40.10
CA HIS A 218 2.85 16.57 -41.10
C HIS A 218 2.22 16.79 -42.49
N LEU A 219 1.12 16.10 -42.80
CA LEU A 219 0.39 16.25 -44.07
C LEU A 219 -0.62 17.39 -44.06
N HIS A 220 -1.17 17.75 -42.89
CA HIS A 220 -2.29 18.69 -42.75
C HIS A 220 -1.90 20.05 -42.15
N VAL A 221 -0.62 20.43 -42.22
CA VAL A 221 -0.10 21.73 -41.76
C VAL A 221 0.41 22.54 -42.96
N GLU A 222 0.01 23.81 -43.04
CA GLU A 222 0.63 24.77 -43.95
C GLU A 222 1.88 25.38 -43.31
N GLY A 223 3.03 25.36 -44.00
CA GLY A 223 4.28 26.00 -43.54
C GLY A 223 5.53 25.10 -43.59
N PRO A 224 6.66 25.55 -43.01
CA PRO A 224 8.00 24.93 -43.14
C PRO A 224 8.16 23.55 -42.48
N LYS A 225 7.09 23.01 -41.86
CA LYS A 225 7.03 21.64 -41.32
C LYS A 225 6.36 20.65 -42.28
N SER A 226 5.97 21.08 -43.49
CA SER A 226 5.38 20.19 -44.48
C SER A 226 6.43 19.26 -45.08
N LEU A 227 6.06 17.99 -45.28
CA LEU A 227 6.95 16.99 -45.88
C LEU A 227 7.26 17.32 -47.33
N SER A 228 8.53 17.21 -47.71
CA SER A 228 8.99 17.28 -49.10
C SER A 228 8.39 16.13 -49.93
N TRP A 229 8.45 16.25 -51.26
CA TRP A 229 8.00 15.18 -52.14
C TRP A 229 8.83 13.89 -51.96
N ASP A 230 10.14 14.03 -51.83
CA ASP A 230 11.06 12.92 -51.60
C ASP A 230 10.77 12.19 -50.28
N ASP A 231 10.48 12.91 -49.20
CA ASP A 231 10.12 12.32 -47.92
C ASP A 231 8.81 11.53 -48.01
N ARG A 232 7.81 12.05 -48.73
CA ARG A 232 6.53 11.36 -48.94
C ARG A 232 6.72 10.05 -49.69
N LEU A 233 7.54 10.04 -50.74
CA LEU A 233 7.86 8.81 -51.49
C LEU A 233 8.60 7.80 -50.62
N ARG A 234 9.55 8.27 -49.80
CA ARG A 234 10.30 7.43 -48.87
C ARG A 234 9.38 6.80 -47.81
N ILE A 235 8.48 7.59 -47.22
CA ILE A 235 7.48 7.13 -46.26
C ILE A 235 6.57 6.07 -46.90
N ALA A 236 6.08 6.30 -48.12
CA ALA A 236 5.24 5.33 -48.84
C ALA A 236 5.96 3.99 -49.07
N LEU A 237 7.24 4.05 -49.48
CA LEU A 237 8.07 2.86 -49.66
C LEU A 237 8.26 2.10 -48.35
N GLU A 238 8.53 2.79 -47.24
CA GLU A 238 8.68 2.17 -45.93
C GLU A 238 7.39 1.50 -45.42
N ILE A 239 6.24 2.15 -45.61
CA ILE A 239 4.94 1.56 -45.30
C ILE A 239 4.72 0.31 -46.14
N SER A 240 5.05 0.33 -47.45
CA SER A 240 4.93 -0.87 -48.29
C SER A 240 5.82 -2.02 -47.81
N LYS A 241 7.03 -1.73 -47.31
CA LYS A 241 7.93 -2.74 -46.74
C LYS A 241 7.34 -3.34 -45.46
N ALA A 242 6.77 -2.51 -44.58
CA ALA A 242 6.09 -2.98 -43.39
C ALA A 242 4.91 -3.90 -43.74
N LEU A 243 4.08 -3.51 -44.72
CA LEU A 243 2.94 -4.32 -45.15
C LEU A 243 3.36 -5.61 -45.83
N ALA A 244 4.41 -5.59 -46.65
CA ALA A 244 4.98 -6.80 -47.23
C ALA A 244 5.47 -7.78 -46.15
N TYR A 245 6.01 -7.27 -45.04
CA TYR A 245 6.40 -8.07 -43.89
C TYR A 245 5.21 -8.63 -43.08
N LEU A 246 4.10 -7.89 -42.99
CA LEU A 246 2.91 -8.32 -42.25
C LEU A 246 2.02 -9.30 -43.03
N HIS A 247 2.01 -9.19 -44.36
CA HIS A 247 1.18 -9.98 -45.26
C HIS A 247 1.76 -11.32 -45.81
N PRO A 248 2.86 -11.96 -45.31
CA PRO A 248 3.39 -13.15 -45.95
C PRO A 248 2.36 -14.28 -46.10
N ALA A 249 2.32 -14.85 -47.30
CA ALA A 249 1.32 -15.79 -47.80
C ALA A 249 1.34 -17.20 -47.15
N ALA A 250 1.99 -17.39 -45.99
CA ALA A 250 2.11 -18.70 -45.33
C ALA A 250 1.71 -18.67 -43.84
N SER A 251 0.86 -19.64 -43.50
CA SER A 251 0.25 -20.03 -42.22
C SER A 251 -0.64 -19.04 -41.47
N THR A 252 -0.31 -17.74 -41.33
CA THR A 252 -1.23 -16.75 -40.73
C THR A 252 -0.89 -15.30 -41.15
N PRO A 253 -1.55 -14.72 -42.17
CA PRO A 253 -1.31 -13.33 -42.56
C PRO A 253 -1.82 -12.36 -41.48
N ILE A 254 -1.01 -11.35 -41.14
CA ILE A 254 -1.39 -10.30 -40.18
C ILE A 254 -2.00 -9.14 -40.96
N LEU A 255 -3.32 -8.96 -40.85
CA LEU A 255 -4.02 -7.85 -41.49
C LEU A 255 -4.07 -6.66 -40.53
N HIS A 256 -3.51 -5.52 -40.90
CA HIS A 256 -3.49 -4.33 -40.04
C HIS A 256 -4.86 -3.66 -39.89
N ARG A 257 -5.68 -3.66 -40.96
CA ARG A 257 -7.07 -3.16 -41.08
C ARG A 257 -7.34 -1.67 -40.79
N ASP A 258 -6.51 -0.99 -40.00
CA ASP A 258 -6.65 0.46 -39.68
C ASP A 258 -5.46 1.29 -40.18
N ILE A 259 -5.06 1.12 -41.44
CA ILE A 259 -3.95 1.88 -42.04
C ILE A 259 -4.46 3.29 -42.37
N LYS A 260 -3.97 4.29 -41.64
CA LYS A 260 -4.28 5.72 -41.85
C LYS A 260 -3.14 6.60 -41.39
N SER A 261 -3.10 7.84 -41.87
CA SER A 261 -2.03 8.81 -41.55
C SER A 261 -1.90 9.11 -40.05
N SER A 262 -2.95 8.92 -39.25
CA SER A 262 -2.89 9.09 -37.79
C SER A 262 -2.28 7.90 -37.02
N ASN A 263 -2.13 6.74 -37.67
CA ASN A 263 -1.50 5.53 -37.10
C ASN A 263 -0.07 5.29 -37.63
N ILE A 264 0.45 6.22 -38.43
CA ILE A 264 1.83 6.21 -38.93
C ILE A 264 2.58 7.25 -38.11
N LEU A 265 3.57 6.83 -37.33
CA LEU A 265 4.49 7.74 -36.65
C LEU A 265 5.68 8.00 -37.54
N LEU A 266 6.16 9.24 -37.52
CA LEU A 266 7.44 9.61 -38.11
C LEU A 266 8.48 9.67 -37.01
N ASP A 267 9.72 9.27 -37.29
CA ASP A 267 10.90 9.29 -36.39
C ASP A 267 11.78 10.55 -36.67
N ASP A 268 12.78 10.84 -35.83
CA ASP A 268 13.67 12.02 -35.94
C ASP A 268 14.61 12.01 -37.16
N ASN A 269 14.71 10.88 -37.86
CA ASN A 269 15.67 10.67 -38.94
C ASN A 269 15.23 11.27 -40.29
N LEU A 270 14.31 12.24 -40.28
CA LEU A 270 13.85 12.97 -41.47
C LEU A 270 14.98 13.74 -42.19
N THR A 271 16.14 13.94 -41.55
CA THR A 271 17.23 14.77 -42.05
C THR A 271 18.52 14.03 -42.40
N GLU A 272 18.69 12.76 -42.02
CA GLU A 272 19.90 12.00 -42.33
C GLU A 272 19.73 11.17 -43.61
N SER A 273 20.45 11.58 -44.66
CA SER A 273 20.43 10.98 -46.00
C SER A 273 21.18 9.64 -46.10
N LEU A 274 21.05 8.76 -45.10
CA LEU A 274 21.75 7.47 -45.07
C LEU A 274 20.76 6.30 -44.98
N GLU A 275 20.93 5.36 -45.90
CA GLU A 275 20.05 4.27 -46.33
C GLU A 275 19.60 3.25 -45.24
N LEU A 276 19.83 3.51 -43.95
CA LEU A 276 19.73 2.49 -42.90
C LEU A 276 18.76 2.79 -41.75
N GLN A 277 18.16 3.99 -41.66
CA GLN A 277 17.22 4.30 -40.56
C GLN A 277 15.77 4.42 -41.03
N SER A 278 14.84 3.86 -40.26
CA SER A 278 13.40 3.95 -40.55
C SER A 278 12.88 5.34 -40.23
N ILE A 279 12.11 5.92 -41.13
CA ILE A 279 11.51 7.26 -40.94
C ILE A 279 10.03 7.14 -40.55
N SER A 280 9.38 6.03 -40.88
CA SER A 280 7.97 5.78 -40.60
C SER A 280 7.72 4.42 -39.95
N ARG A 281 6.79 4.39 -38.99
CA ARG A 281 6.39 3.17 -38.26
C ARG A 281 4.88 3.06 -38.05
N LEU A 282 4.33 1.87 -38.29
CA LEU A 282 2.92 1.54 -38.07
C LEU A 282 2.65 1.16 -36.61
N ILE A 283 1.61 1.74 -36.00
CA ILE A 283 1.31 1.56 -34.56
C ILE A 283 0.23 0.48 -34.29
N LYS A 284 -0.74 0.24 -35.18
CA LYS A 284 -2.02 -0.36 -34.74
C LYS A 284 -2.50 -1.54 -35.58
N LEU A 285 -2.41 -2.75 -35.05
CA LEU A 285 -2.99 -3.94 -35.70
C LEU A 285 -4.34 -4.27 -35.04
N GLU A 286 -5.43 -4.31 -35.81
CA GLU A 286 -6.77 -4.74 -35.37
C GLU A 286 -7.20 -6.08 -35.98
#